data_AF-A0A931YSC1-F1
#
_entry.id   AF-A0A931YSC1-F1
#
_cell.length_a   1.000
_cell.length_b   1.000
_cell.length_c   1.000
_cell.angle_alpha   90.00
_cell.angle_beta   90.00
_cell.angle_gamma   90.00
#
_symmetry.space_group_name_H-M   'P 1'
#
loop_
_entity.id
_entity.type
_entity.pdbx_description
1 polymer ?
#
loop_
_entity_poly.entity_id
_entity_poly.type
_entity_poly.pdbx_seq_one_letter_code
_entity_poly.pdbx_strand_id
1 'polypeptide(L)'
;MKILLIFLICIITTLSLHGLTTAKDIKKETRSNSSVKTEPSLEIKENTTKNKLCPECNRIYPGDINFCSKDGKQLVEYIETDLICPKCNEKANPGEKFCKKDGTPLINLSPEESYAPQTGTATLSPEDRAKTAMVHYLEGNRLREEVNDLESALKEYKKAEMLNLALPALYFHMGGAYWKLGKPKEALVYLDKCKKMLEAQPQEMKSDVGYQKAMEDVSVYINKLEKGLGEAEKKQRKEAALTDRDAKMKKSLEENRGKWNQMVLVPAGKFLMGSGEEDFIPEETPQHEVYMDAYYIDKHEITNAQYWKFLQHIKNTEDHSKCHPGEPKGKDHTPGTPHTGWDYPYYDYPDYPVSRVDWYDAYAYAAWAGKRLPTEAEWEKASRGTDGRRYPWGNVWDAKRCNVGENSPLSVGSFEASKTVFGCLDMIGSVSEWCNDWYHPEYYHNSPSINPKGPETSTGVRIIKGGSLFAPYAYKMRCAVRIFGKPEERNKSIGFRCAKDYKPNADKTVKEDDKKEENKNPN
;
A
#
# COMPACT_ATOMS: atom_id res chain seq x y z
N MET A 1 18.16 -14.88 -13.74
CA MET A 1 16.97 -14.74 -12.87
C MET A 1 16.64 -13.31 -12.42
N LYS A 2 17.58 -12.38 -12.21
CA LYS A 2 17.25 -10.96 -11.92
C LYS A 2 16.87 -10.09 -13.14
N ILE A 3 17.21 -10.53 -14.35
CA ILE A 3 16.97 -9.76 -15.60
C ILE A 3 15.63 -10.13 -16.27
N LEU A 4 15.02 -11.27 -15.91
CA LEU A 4 13.69 -11.66 -16.42
C LEU A 4 12.53 -10.91 -15.72
N LEU A 5 12.79 -10.24 -14.60
CA LEU A 5 11.78 -9.55 -13.80
C LEU A 5 11.47 -8.12 -14.30
N ILE A 6 12.37 -7.54 -15.11
CA ILE A 6 12.28 -6.15 -15.58
C ILE A 6 11.38 -6.02 -16.82
N PHE A 7 11.14 -7.11 -17.56
CA PHE A 7 10.23 -7.11 -18.72
C PHE A 7 8.73 -7.14 -18.35
N LEU A 8 8.37 -7.21 -17.06
CA LEU A 8 6.98 -7.32 -16.60
C LEU A 8 6.17 -6.00 -16.64
N ILE A 9 6.82 -4.85 -16.91
CA ILE A 9 6.22 -3.52 -16.67
C ILE A 9 5.56 -2.91 -17.93
N CYS A 10 5.85 -3.39 -19.14
CA CYS A 10 5.36 -2.72 -20.37
C CYS A 10 4.00 -3.19 -20.94
N ILE A 11 3.34 -4.21 -20.37
CA ILE A 11 2.14 -4.81 -21.01
C ILE A 11 0.80 -4.25 -20.45
N ILE A 12 0.82 -3.37 -19.45
CA ILE A 12 -0.42 -2.92 -18.77
C ILE A 12 -0.96 -1.58 -19.30
N THR A 13 -0.23 -0.85 -20.16
CA THR A 13 -0.68 0.47 -20.64
C THR A 13 -0.93 0.52 -22.15
N THR A 14 -1.94 -0.18 -22.64
CA THR A 14 -2.64 0.23 -23.88
C THR A 14 -4.12 -0.13 -23.80
N LEU A 15 -4.96 0.79 -23.30
CA LEU A 15 -6.40 0.89 -23.61
C LEU A 15 -6.98 2.17 -22.98
N SER A 16 -7.12 3.22 -23.78
CA SER A 16 -8.29 4.13 -23.79
C SER A 16 -8.00 5.29 -24.75
N LEU A 17 -8.74 5.34 -25.87
CA LEU A 17 -9.29 6.56 -26.46
C LEU A 17 -10.05 6.17 -27.73
N HIS A 18 -11.34 5.84 -27.56
CA HIS A 18 -12.35 6.06 -28.60
C HIS A 18 -13.38 7.02 -28.00
N GLY A 19 -13.35 8.26 -28.48
CA GLY A 19 -14.30 9.31 -28.17
C GLY A 19 -14.42 10.21 -29.38
N LEU A 20 -15.61 10.21 -29.97
CA LEU A 20 -16.03 10.97 -31.14
C LEU A 20 -15.69 12.47 -31.06
N THR A 21 -15.29 13.07 -32.18
CA THR A 21 -15.85 14.36 -32.67
C THR A 21 -15.46 14.62 -34.13
N THR A 22 -16.48 14.55 -34.99
CA THR A 22 -16.81 15.37 -36.17
C THR A 22 -15.72 16.11 -36.95
N ALA A 23 -15.72 15.83 -38.26
CA ALA A 23 -15.13 16.63 -39.33
C ALA A 23 -15.67 18.07 -39.39
N LYS A 24 -14.77 19.02 -39.70
CA LYS A 24 -15.02 20.26 -40.45
C LYS A 24 -13.70 20.77 -41.05
N ASP A 25 -13.49 20.48 -42.34
CA ASP A 25 -13.27 21.47 -43.40
C ASP A 25 -12.33 22.67 -43.14
N ILE A 26 -11.18 22.75 -43.87
CA ILE A 26 -10.93 23.66 -45.03
C ILE A 26 -9.43 23.92 -45.32
N LYS A 27 -9.09 23.61 -46.60
CA LYS A 27 -8.17 24.22 -47.59
C LYS A 27 -6.69 24.52 -47.21
N LYS A 28 -5.72 23.89 -47.89
CA LYS A 28 -5.23 24.06 -49.29
C LYS A 28 -4.30 25.27 -49.42
N GLU A 29 -3.01 25.02 -49.61
CA GLU A 29 -2.21 25.72 -50.62
C GLU A 29 -0.93 24.96 -50.96
N THR A 30 -0.84 24.60 -52.23
CA THR A 30 0.33 24.09 -52.96
C THR A 30 1.24 25.24 -53.36
N ARG A 31 2.56 25.06 -53.30
CA ARG A 31 3.45 25.60 -54.34
C ARG A 31 4.77 24.85 -54.45
N SER A 32 5.02 24.45 -55.70
CA SER A 32 6.21 23.81 -56.27
C SER A 32 7.28 24.83 -56.67
N ASN A 33 8.55 24.43 -56.62
CA ASN A 33 9.60 24.60 -57.65
C ASN A 33 10.92 24.09 -57.04
N SER A 34 11.51 22.98 -57.50
CA SER A 34 12.27 22.77 -58.74
C SER A 34 13.56 23.61 -58.81
N SER A 35 14.70 22.93 -58.71
CA SER A 35 15.88 23.20 -59.55
C SER A 35 16.84 22.00 -59.49
N VAL A 36 17.37 21.70 -60.67
CA VAL A 36 18.20 20.55 -61.05
C VAL A 36 19.66 21.00 -61.06
N LYS A 37 20.63 20.15 -60.68
CA LYS A 37 21.76 19.74 -61.54
C LYS A 37 22.87 18.92 -60.83
N THR A 38 23.18 17.79 -61.49
CA THR A 38 24.49 17.17 -61.76
C THR A 38 25.30 16.49 -60.66
N GLU A 39 25.46 15.17 -60.83
CA GLU A 39 26.45 14.28 -60.21
C GLU A 39 27.89 14.58 -60.63
N PRO A 40 28.86 14.23 -59.76
CA PRO A 40 30.05 13.53 -60.19
C PRO A 40 30.25 12.19 -59.46
N SER A 41 30.91 11.29 -60.17
CA SER A 41 31.24 9.89 -59.92
C SER A 41 31.85 9.52 -58.56
N LEU A 42 31.23 8.53 -57.94
CA LEU A 42 31.75 7.36 -57.20
C LEU A 42 33.25 7.33 -56.84
N GLU A 43 33.53 7.59 -55.56
CA GLU A 43 34.51 6.83 -54.77
C GLU A 43 33.74 5.97 -53.76
N ILE A 44 33.80 4.65 -53.92
CA ILE A 44 33.24 3.67 -53.00
C ILE A 44 34.12 3.66 -51.74
N LYS A 45 33.66 4.34 -50.69
CA LYS A 45 34.09 4.04 -49.31
C LYS A 45 32.98 3.24 -48.66
N GLU A 46 33.20 1.94 -48.52
CA GLU A 46 32.39 1.08 -47.66
C GLU A 46 32.43 1.65 -46.24
N ASN A 47 31.39 2.41 -45.89
CA ASN A 47 31.14 2.84 -44.53
C ASN A 47 29.99 1.98 -44.01
N THR A 48 30.31 0.78 -43.53
CA THR A 48 29.34 -0.13 -42.89
C THR A 48 28.93 0.45 -41.54
N THR A 49 28.09 1.48 -41.56
CA THR A 49 27.42 1.96 -40.36
C THR A 49 26.36 0.93 -39.98
N LYS A 50 26.57 0.24 -38.85
CA LYS A 50 25.62 -0.75 -38.32
C LYS A 50 24.24 -0.13 -38.23
N ASN A 51 23.23 -0.87 -38.69
CA ASN A 51 21.83 -0.45 -38.62
C ASN A 51 21.45 -0.06 -37.18
N LYS A 52 20.47 0.82 -37.04
CA LYS A 52 19.98 1.33 -35.76
C LYS A 52 18.48 1.04 -35.63
N LEU A 53 18.01 0.81 -34.41
CA LEU A 53 16.63 0.48 -34.08
C LEU A 53 15.96 1.66 -33.38
N CYS A 54 14.71 1.98 -33.73
CA CYS A 54 13.90 2.85 -32.88
C CYS A 54 13.34 2.05 -31.70
N PRO A 55 13.60 2.44 -30.44
CA PRO A 55 13.14 1.70 -29.25
C PRO A 55 11.61 1.72 -29.08
N GLU A 56 10.90 2.63 -29.74
CA GLU A 56 9.44 2.78 -29.58
C GLU A 56 8.67 2.08 -30.69
N CYS A 57 9.02 2.34 -31.95
CA CYS A 57 8.30 1.76 -33.08
C CYS A 57 8.96 0.52 -33.68
N ASN A 58 10.11 0.10 -33.17
CA ASN A 58 10.89 -1.07 -33.62
C ASN A 58 11.28 -1.06 -35.11
N ARG A 59 11.27 0.11 -35.75
CA ARG A 59 11.73 0.25 -37.14
C ARG A 59 13.26 0.30 -37.18
N ILE A 60 13.84 -0.44 -38.11
CA ILE A 60 15.28 -0.45 -38.36
C ILE A 60 15.61 0.62 -39.40
N TYR A 61 16.68 1.35 -39.13
CA TYR A 61 17.20 2.45 -39.93
C TYR A 61 18.65 2.16 -40.34
N PRO A 62 19.08 2.65 -41.51
CA PRO A 62 20.49 2.71 -41.86
C PRO A 62 21.31 3.44 -40.78
N GLY A 63 22.56 3.01 -40.55
CA GLY A 63 23.35 3.44 -39.40
C GLY A 63 23.76 4.92 -39.39
N ASP A 64 23.59 5.63 -40.51
CA ASP A 64 23.78 7.07 -40.65
C ASP A 64 22.59 7.91 -40.13
N ILE A 65 21.43 7.28 -39.89
CA ILE A 65 20.26 7.94 -39.30
C ILE A 65 20.32 7.83 -37.77
N ASN A 66 20.14 8.96 -37.08
CA ASN A 66 20.21 9.03 -35.61
C ASN A 66 18.85 9.20 -34.92
N PHE A 67 17.80 9.59 -35.66
CA PHE A 67 16.48 9.86 -35.11
C PHE A 67 15.38 9.22 -35.95
N CYS A 68 14.36 8.69 -35.29
CA CYS A 68 13.22 8.04 -35.91
C CYS A 68 12.37 9.05 -36.71
N SER A 69 12.17 8.80 -38.00
CA SER A 69 11.32 9.64 -38.86
C SER A 69 9.83 9.61 -38.50
N LYS A 70 9.39 8.67 -37.64
CA LYS A 70 7.99 8.52 -37.23
C LYS A 70 7.69 9.22 -35.90
N ASP A 71 8.60 9.16 -34.95
CA ASP A 71 8.36 9.62 -33.56
C ASP A 71 9.46 10.55 -33.01
N GLY A 72 10.52 10.82 -33.77
CA GLY A 72 11.59 11.74 -33.41
C GLY A 72 12.55 11.24 -32.34
N LYS A 73 12.39 10.02 -31.80
CA LYS A 73 13.31 9.50 -30.76
C LYS A 73 14.66 9.09 -31.33
N GLN A 74 15.69 9.19 -30.51
CA GLN A 74 17.04 8.78 -30.85
C GLN A 74 17.12 7.26 -31.03
N LEU A 75 17.75 6.82 -32.11
CA LEU A 75 17.89 5.41 -32.48
C LEU A 75 19.07 4.78 -31.74
N VAL A 76 18.91 3.51 -31.36
CA VAL A 76 19.94 2.72 -30.65
C VAL A 76 20.60 1.72 -31.59
N GLU A 77 21.81 1.23 -31.29
CA GLU A 77 22.49 0.23 -32.13
C GLU A 77 21.65 -1.05 -32.24
N TYR A 78 21.47 -1.54 -33.47
CA TYR A 78 20.80 -2.81 -33.73
C TYR A 78 21.83 -3.95 -33.65
N ILE A 79 21.62 -4.86 -32.70
CA ILE A 79 22.38 -6.11 -32.60
C ILE A 79 21.56 -7.20 -33.27
N GLU A 80 22.08 -7.75 -34.36
CA GLU A 80 21.44 -8.83 -35.11
C GLU A 80 21.54 -10.13 -34.29
N THR A 81 20.44 -10.57 -33.70
CA THR A 81 20.35 -11.87 -33.04
C THR A 81 19.88 -12.91 -34.05
N ASP A 82 20.65 -14.00 -34.21
CA ASP A 82 20.29 -15.15 -35.05
C ASP A 82 19.09 -15.89 -34.44
N LEU A 83 17.88 -15.41 -34.73
CA LEU A 83 16.64 -16.10 -34.41
C LEU A 83 16.44 -17.24 -35.41
N ILE A 84 16.16 -18.45 -34.92
CA ILE A 84 15.93 -19.63 -35.78
C ILE A 84 14.64 -20.33 -35.40
N CYS A 85 13.99 -20.97 -36.38
CA CYS A 85 12.80 -21.76 -36.13
C CYS A 85 13.18 -23.10 -35.47
N PRO A 86 12.66 -23.44 -34.28
CA PRO A 86 13.01 -24.70 -33.61
C PRO A 86 12.46 -25.94 -34.31
N LYS A 87 11.54 -25.78 -35.27
CA LYS A 87 10.94 -26.91 -36.01
C LYS A 87 11.59 -27.15 -37.36
N CYS A 88 11.82 -26.10 -38.15
CA CYS A 88 12.39 -26.22 -39.49
C CYS A 88 13.87 -25.80 -39.58
N ASN A 89 14.44 -25.28 -38.50
CA ASN A 89 15.83 -24.84 -38.38
C ASN A 89 16.24 -23.70 -39.34
N GLU A 90 15.26 -22.97 -39.90
CA GLU A 90 15.53 -21.82 -40.77
C GLU A 90 15.83 -20.56 -39.95
N LYS A 91 16.84 -19.80 -40.39
CA LYS A 91 17.16 -18.48 -39.84
C LYS A 91 16.07 -17.48 -40.21
N ALA A 92 15.68 -16.68 -39.22
CA ALA A 92 14.76 -15.57 -39.35
C ALA A 92 15.37 -14.43 -40.15
N ASN A 93 14.54 -13.70 -40.89
CA ASN A 93 14.95 -12.38 -41.37
C ASN A 93 14.89 -11.35 -40.23
N PRO A 94 15.68 -10.26 -40.30
CA PRO A 94 15.66 -9.20 -39.31
C PRO A 94 14.25 -8.69 -38.98
N GLY A 95 13.88 -8.71 -37.70
CA GLY A 95 12.58 -8.26 -37.18
C GLY A 95 11.46 -9.32 -37.20
N GLU A 96 11.68 -10.52 -37.73
CA GLU A 96 10.71 -11.61 -37.69
C GLU A 96 10.68 -12.27 -36.31
N LYS A 97 9.48 -12.45 -35.77
CA LYS A 97 9.25 -13.11 -34.48
C LYS A 97 8.73 -14.55 -34.61
N PHE A 98 8.27 -14.92 -35.79
CA PHE A 98 7.67 -16.23 -36.10
C PHE A 98 8.15 -16.75 -37.46
N CYS A 99 8.30 -18.07 -37.57
CA CYS A 99 8.69 -18.73 -38.80
C CYS A 99 7.63 -18.55 -39.89
N LYS A 100 8.05 -18.12 -41.08
CA LYS A 100 7.16 -17.95 -42.25
C LYS A 100 6.48 -19.24 -42.72
N LYS A 101 7.07 -20.40 -42.42
CA LYS A 101 6.56 -21.70 -42.92
C LYS A 101 5.49 -22.30 -42.03
N ASP A 102 5.66 -22.23 -40.72
CA ASP A 102 4.82 -22.95 -39.77
C ASP A 102 4.29 -22.09 -38.62
N GLY A 103 4.63 -20.80 -38.61
CA GLY A 103 4.18 -19.84 -37.58
C GLY A 103 4.83 -20.05 -36.22
N THR A 104 5.82 -20.94 -36.08
CA THR A 104 6.45 -21.22 -34.78
C THR A 104 7.30 -20.03 -34.33
N PRO A 105 7.25 -19.60 -33.05
CA PRO A 105 8.10 -18.52 -32.55
C PRO A 105 9.58 -18.82 -32.78
N LEU A 106 10.30 -17.83 -33.29
CA LEU A 106 11.73 -17.95 -33.55
C LEU A 106 12.50 -17.77 -32.24
N ILE A 107 13.53 -18.56 -32.02
CA ILE A 107 14.33 -18.58 -30.78
C ILE A 107 15.79 -18.30 -31.07
N ASN A 108 16.49 -17.69 -30.12
CA ASN A 108 17.94 -17.49 -30.22
C ASN A 108 18.64 -18.77 -29.73
N LEU A 109 19.22 -19.55 -30.64
CA LEU A 109 20.02 -20.72 -30.29
C LEU A 109 21.51 -20.35 -30.42
N SER A 110 22.23 -20.37 -29.30
CA SER A 110 23.70 -20.34 -29.34
C SER A 110 24.21 -21.65 -29.99
N PRO A 111 25.37 -21.65 -30.67
CA PRO A 111 25.78 -22.71 -31.60
C PRO A 111 26.02 -24.13 -31.03
N GLU A 112 25.67 -24.43 -29.78
CA GLU A 112 26.09 -25.65 -29.08
C GLU A 112 24.97 -26.64 -28.74
N GLU A 113 23.70 -26.37 -29.04
CA GLU A 113 22.61 -27.30 -28.73
C GLU A 113 21.89 -27.81 -29.99
N SER A 114 22.47 -28.84 -30.62
CA SER A 114 21.74 -29.70 -31.57
C SER A 114 21.18 -30.91 -30.82
N TYR A 115 19.85 -31.07 -30.75
CA TYR A 115 19.24 -32.32 -30.27
C TYR A 115 18.34 -32.93 -31.33
N ALA A 116 18.65 -34.17 -31.71
CA ALA A 116 17.84 -35.04 -32.54
C ALA A 116 16.55 -35.46 -31.78
N PRO A 117 15.44 -35.76 -32.49
CA PRO A 117 14.15 -35.97 -31.84
C PRO A 117 14.14 -37.30 -31.08
N GLN A 118 13.94 -37.25 -29.75
CA GLN A 118 13.63 -38.43 -28.97
C GLN A 118 12.16 -38.45 -28.54
N THR A 119 11.47 -39.45 -29.07
CA THR A 119 10.17 -39.93 -28.60
C THR A 119 10.34 -40.53 -27.20
N GLY A 120 9.83 -39.85 -26.18
CA GLY A 120 9.79 -40.38 -24.82
C GLY A 120 9.18 -39.36 -23.87
N THR A 121 8.25 -39.82 -23.03
CA THR A 121 7.59 -39.04 -21.98
C THR A 121 8.60 -38.59 -20.93
N ALA A 122 9.33 -37.52 -21.20
CA ALA A 122 10.22 -36.86 -20.26
C ALA A 122 9.45 -35.72 -19.57
N THR A 123 9.43 -35.73 -18.24
CA THR A 123 9.01 -34.58 -17.43
C THR A 123 9.92 -33.40 -17.76
N LEU A 124 9.36 -32.39 -18.43
CA LEU A 124 10.06 -31.15 -18.80
C LEU A 124 10.79 -30.53 -17.60
N SER A 125 12.00 -30.02 -17.81
CA SER A 125 12.74 -29.27 -16.80
C SER A 125 11.95 -28.02 -16.37
N PRO A 126 12.17 -27.46 -15.17
CA PRO A 126 11.47 -26.23 -14.74
C PRO A 126 11.64 -25.06 -15.72
N GLU A 127 12.81 -24.95 -16.35
CA GLU A 127 13.10 -23.92 -17.33
C GLU A 127 12.35 -24.15 -18.65
N ASP A 128 12.34 -25.39 -19.15
CA ASP A 128 11.62 -25.74 -20.37
C ASP A 128 10.11 -25.58 -20.17
N ARG A 129 9.60 -25.96 -18.99
CA ARG A 129 8.20 -25.70 -18.62
C ARG A 129 7.87 -24.22 -18.69
N ALA A 130 8.72 -23.35 -18.14
CA ALA A 130 8.50 -21.91 -18.17
C ALA A 130 8.54 -21.34 -19.59
N LYS A 131 9.49 -21.79 -20.42
CA LYS A 131 9.60 -21.41 -21.85
C LYS A 131 8.35 -21.86 -22.62
N THR A 132 7.94 -23.12 -22.49
CA THR A 132 6.73 -23.64 -23.14
C THR A 132 5.48 -22.92 -22.65
N ALA A 133 5.39 -22.59 -21.37
CA ALA A 133 4.25 -21.86 -20.84
C ALA A 133 4.17 -20.43 -21.40
N MET A 134 5.32 -19.77 -21.58
CA MET A 134 5.38 -18.46 -22.22
C MET A 134 4.92 -18.51 -23.68
N VAL A 135 5.29 -19.56 -24.43
CA VAL A 135 4.80 -19.77 -25.80
C VAL A 135 3.27 -19.82 -25.85
N HIS A 136 2.66 -20.63 -24.96
CA HIS A 136 1.20 -20.72 -24.87
C HIS A 136 0.56 -19.40 -24.43
N TYR A 137 1.18 -18.66 -23.50
CA TYR A 137 0.69 -17.34 -23.10
C TYR A 137 0.71 -16.32 -24.27
N LEU A 138 1.82 -16.26 -25.01
CA LEU A 138 1.95 -15.34 -26.15
C LEU A 138 0.99 -15.70 -27.29
N GLU A 139 0.80 -16.99 -27.59
CA GLU A 139 -0.18 -17.42 -28.58
C GLU A 139 -1.61 -17.09 -28.12
N GLY A 140 -1.92 -17.27 -26.83
CA GLY A 140 -3.19 -16.82 -26.27
C GLY A 140 -3.42 -15.30 -26.44
N ASN A 141 -2.39 -14.47 -26.25
CA ASN A 141 -2.49 -13.03 -26.48
C ASN A 141 -2.77 -12.72 -27.95
N ARG A 142 -2.06 -13.37 -28.88
CA ARG A 142 -2.25 -13.21 -30.34
C ARG A 142 -3.69 -13.56 -30.74
N LEU A 143 -4.18 -14.73 -30.29
CA LEU A 143 -5.54 -15.18 -30.57
C LEU A 143 -6.58 -14.19 -30.04
N ARG A 144 -6.37 -13.62 -28.86
CA ARG A 144 -7.28 -12.65 -28.25
C ARG A 144 -7.25 -11.28 -28.95
N GLU A 145 -6.07 -10.76 -29.26
CA GLU A 145 -5.88 -9.37 -29.69
C GLU A 145 -5.96 -9.20 -31.20
N GLU A 146 -5.37 -10.12 -31.96
CA GLU A 146 -5.29 -10.03 -33.42
C GLU A 146 -6.42 -10.79 -34.10
N VAL A 147 -6.76 -11.98 -33.58
CA VAL A 147 -7.77 -12.86 -34.19
C VAL A 147 -9.15 -12.66 -33.55
N ASN A 148 -9.19 -12.12 -32.33
CA ASN A 148 -10.40 -12.00 -31.51
C ASN A 148 -11.11 -13.37 -31.25
N ASP A 149 -10.34 -14.47 -31.24
CA ASP A 149 -10.81 -15.81 -30.86
C ASP A 149 -10.54 -16.06 -29.37
N LEU A 150 -11.52 -15.70 -28.55
CA LEU A 150 -11.42 -15.78 -27.09
C LEU A 150 -11.43 -17.23 -26.57
N GLU A 151 -12.10 -18.15 -27.26
CA GLU A 151 -12.18 -19.54 -26.81
C GLU A 151 -10.85 -20.27 -27.03
N SER A 152 -10.24 -20.09 -28.20
CA SER A 152 -8.91 -20.63 -28.48
C SER A 152 -7.84 -19.95 -27.62
N ALA A 153 -7.94 -18.64 -27.39
CA ALA A 153 -7.05 -17.94 -26.47
C ALA A 153 -7.11 -18.55 -25.05
N LEU A 154 -8.31 -18.83 -24.53
CA LEU A 154 -8.48 -19.50 -23.23
C LEU A 154 -7.91 -20.93 -23.20
N LYS A 155 -7.98 -21.68 -24.31
CA LYS A 155 -7.34 -23.01 -24.40
C LYS A 155 -5.83 -22.90 -24.28
N GLU A 156 -5.21 -21.92 -24.95
CA GLU A 156 -3.77 -21.67 -24.85
C GLU A 156 -3.36 -21.17 -23.47
N TYR A 157 -4.11 -20.21 -22.89
CA TYR A 157 -3.85 -19.76 -21.52
C TYR A 157 -3.95 -20.88 -20.49
N LYS A 158 -4.88 -21.83 -20.64
CA LYS A 158 -4.96 -23.00 -19.76
C LYS A 158 -3.74 -23.91 -19.89
N LYS A 159 -3.17 -24.09 -21.09
CA LYS A 159 -1.91 -24.82 -21.26
C LYS A 159 -0.77 -24.11 -20.52
N ALA A 160 -0.71 -22.77 -20.60
CA ALA A 160 0.26 -21.97 -19.85
C ALA A 160 0.08 -22.12 -18.32
N GLU A 161 -1.18 -22.11 -17.83
CA GLU A 161 -1.51 -22.31 -16.41
C GLU A 161 -1.09 -23.72 -15.94
N MET A 162 -1.37 -24.77 -16.72
CA MET A 162 -0.99 -26.16 -16.40
C MET A 162 0.53 -26.36 -16.29
N LEU A 163 1.30 -25.54 -17.00
CA LEU A 163 2.76 -25.56 -16.93
C LEU A 163 3.31 -24.76 -15.73
N ASN A 164 2.42 -24.19 -14.90
CA ASN A 164 2.72 -23.35 -13.73
C ASN A 164 3.38 -22.02 -14.06
N LEU A 165 2.95 -21.33 -15.12
CA LEU A 165 3.38 -19.96 -15.36
C LEU A 165 2.83 -19.02 -14.27
N ALA A 166 3.69 -18.65 -13.33
CA ALA A 166 3.36 -17.76 -12.23
C ALA A 166 3.37 -16.28 -12.67
N LEU A 167 2.52 -15.91 -13.63
CA LEU A 167 2.45 -14.56 -14.21
C LEU A 167 1.08 -13.92 -13.92
N PRO A 168 0.97 -12.82 -13.15
CA PRO A 168 -0.31 -12.15 -12.90
C PRO A 168 -1.06 -11.76 -14.17
N ALA A 169 -0.34 -11.33 -15.21
CA ALA A 169 -0.92 -10.94 -16.49
C ALA A 169 -1.66 -12.07 -17.21
N LEU A 170 -1.23 -13.34 -17.05
CA LEU A 170 -1.96 -14.51 -17.57
C LEU A 170 -3.37 -14.55 -17.00
N TYR A 171 -3.49 -14.44 -15.68
CA TYR A 171 -4.77 -14.49 -14.97
C TYR A 171 -5.66 -13.28 -15.27
N PHE A 172 -5.07 -12.09 -15.41
CA PHE A 172 -5.78 -10.89 -15.87
C PHE A 172 -6.39 -11.12 -17.28
N HIS A 173 -5.59 -11.68 -18.18
CA HIS A 173 -5.99 -11.95 -19.56
C HIS A 173 -7.08 -13.01 -19.66
N MET A 174 -6.99 -14.09 -18.87
CA MET A 174 -8.03 -15.10 -18.75
C MET A 174 -9.32 -14.49 -18.21
N GLY A 175 -9.24 -13.66 -17.17
CA GLY A 175 -10.39 -12.95 -16.59
C GLY A 175 -11.13 -12.10 -17.63
N GLY A 176 -10.39 -11.28 -18.39
CA GLY A 176 -10.94 -10.47 -19.47
C GLY A 176 -11.60 -11.29 -20.59
N ALA A 177 -10.99 -12.42 -20.98
CA ALA A 177 -11.55 -13.31 -22.00
C ALA A 177 -12.86 -13.96 -21.54
N TYR A 178 -12.90 -14.50 -20.32
CA TYR A 178 -14.13 -15.05 -19.73
C TYR A 178 -15.24 -14.01 -19.62
N TRP A 179 -14.90 -12.78 -19.21
CA TRP A 179 -15.91 -11.72 -19.11
C TRP A 179 -16.52 -11.38 -20.47
N LYS A 180 -15.69 -11.19 -21.51
CA LYS A 180 -16.15 -10.93 -22.87
C LYS A 180 -17.01 -12.07 -23.45
N LEU A 181 -16.80 -13.30 -22.99
CA LEU A 181 -17.62 -14.47 -23.34
C LEU A 181 -18.92 -14.59 -22.50
N GLY A 182 -19.27 -13.59 -21.69
CA GLY A 182 -20.48 -13.63 -20.86
C GLY A 182 -20.39 -14.58 -19.67
N LYS A 183 -19.16 -14.89 -19.20
CA LYS A 183 -18.88 -15.81 -18.09
C LYS A 183 -18.30 -15.05 -16.89
N PRO A 184 -19.10 -14.23 -16.20
CA PRO A 184 -18.61 -13.33 -15.15
C PRO A 184 -18.10 -14.07 -13.90
N LYS A 185 -18.65 -15.26 -13.60
CA LYS A 185 -18.23 -16.07 -12.44
C LYS A 185 -16.82 -16.62 -12.65
N GLU A 186 -16.55 -17.16 -13.82
CA GLU A 186 -15.22 -17.62 -14.23
C GLU A 186 -14.24 -16.44 -14.32
N ALA A 187 -14.67 -15.31 -14.89
CA ALA A 187 -13.85 -14.11 -14.93
C ALA A 187 -13.36 -13.69 -13.54
N LEU A 188 -14.27 -13.66 -12.55
CA LEU A 188 -13.92 -13.34 -11.17
C LEU A 188 -12.90 -14.32 -10.57
N VAL A 189 -13.02 -15.62 -10.82
CA VAL A 189 -12.06 -16.62 -10.34
C VAL A 189 -10.63 -16.29 -10.79
N TYR A 190 -10.44 -15.96 -12.07
CA TYR A 190 -9.10 -15.63 -12.58
C TYR A 190 -8.63 -14.23 -12.15
N LEU A 191 -9.53 -13.25 -12.04
CA LEU A 191 -9.16 -11.93 -11.52
C LEU A 191 -8.77 -11.98 -10.03
N ASP A 192 -9.45 -12.80 -9.21
CA ASP A 192 -9.08 -13.03 -7.81
C ASP A 192 -7.70 -13.70 -7.71
N LYS A 193 -7.39 -14.68 -8.58
CA LYS A 193 -6.05 -15.27 -8.68
C LYS A 193 -5.01 -14.21 -9.03
N CYS A 194 -5.29 -13.36 -10.03
CA CYS A 194 -4.43 -12.25 -10.43
C CYS A 194 -4.15 -11.32 -9.24
N LYS A 195 -5.21 -10.87 -8.54
CA LYS A 195 -5.12 -10.01 -7.37
C LYS A 195 -4.27 -10.64 -6.27
N LYS A 196 -4.50 -11.91 -5.93
CA LYS A 196 -3.73 -12.64 -4.91
C LYS A 196 -2.23 -12.73 -5.26
N MET A 197 -1.90 -12.97 -6.53
CA MET A 197 -0.50 -13.05 -6.97
C MET A 197 0.20 -11.70 -6.92
N LEU A 198 -0.52 -10.62 -7.20
CA LEU A 198 -0.03 -9.28 -7.00
C LEU A 198 0.13 -9.02 -5.48
N GLU A 199 -0.89 -9.24 -4.66
CA GLU A 199 -0.78 -9.06 -3.20
C GLU A 199 0.42 -9.80 -2.57
N ALA A 200 0.86 -10.93 -3.14
CA ALA A 200 2.03 -11.69 -2.69
C ALA A 200 3.40 -11.13 -3.12
N GLN A 201 3.48 -10.10 -3.97
CA GLN A 201 4.75 -9.54 -4.42
C GLN A 201 5.49 -8.76 -3.30
N PRO A 202 6.84 -8.64 -3.39
CA PRO A 202 7.63 -7.84 -2.45
C PRO A 202 7.20 -6.36 -2.40
N GLN A 203 7.43 -5.70 -1.26
CA GLN A 203 6.99 -4.32 -1.04
C GLN A 203 7.67 -3.33 -1.99
N GLU A 204 8.92 -3.60 -2.38
CA GLU A 204 9.67 -2.79 -3.34
C GLU A 204 8.97 -2.76 -4.69
N MET A 205 8.48 -3.92 -5.16
CA MET A 205 7.70 -4.03 -6.40
C MET A 205 6.36 -3.31 -6.27
N LYS A 206 5.72 -3.39 -5.09
CA LYS A 206 4.46 -2.70 -4.83
C LYS A 206 4.61 -1.18 -4.90
N SER A 207 5.78 -0.61 -4.63
CA SER A 207 5.98 0.85 -4.73
C SER A 207 6.03 1.40 -6.17
N ASP A 208 6.15 0.52 -7.17
CA ASP A 208 6.18 0.92 -8.59
C ASP A 208 4.81 1.45 -9.07
N VAL A 209 4.82 2.52 -9.86
CA VAL A 209 3.59 3.17 -10.36
C VAL A 209 2.82 2.26 -11.33
N GLY A 210 3.53 1.54 -12.20
CA GLY A 210 2.91 0.59 -13.13
C GLY A 210 2.27 -0.59 -12.39
N TYR A 211 2.94 -1.04 -11.33
CA TYR A 211 2.41 -2.06 -10.44
C TYR A 211 1.13 -1.63 -9.71
N GLN A 212 1.13 -0.43 -9.12
CA GLN A 212 -0.06 0.11 -8.42
C GLN A 212 -1.25 0.24 -9.37
N LYS A 213 -0.99 0.72 -10.60
CA LYS A 213 -2.01 0.80 -11.64
C LYS A 213 -2.58 -0.59 -12.00
N ALA A 214 -1.74 -1.61 -12.10
CA ALA A 214 -2.20 -2.99 -12.35
C ALA A 214 -3.13 -3.50 -11.25
N MET A 215 -2.77 -3.25 -9.98
CA MET A 215 -3.59 -3.61 -8.82
C MET A 215 -4.93 -2.87 -8.82
N GLU A 216 -4.93 -1.58 -9.16
CA GLU A 216 -6.13 -0.77 -9.28
C GLU A 216 -7.03 -1.30 -10.40
N ASP A 217 -6.48 -1.54 -11.59
CA ASP A 217 -7.22 -2.05 -12.75
C ASP A 217 -7.92 -3.37 -12.41
N VAL A 218 -7.19 -4.36 -11.86
CA VAL A 218 -7.76 -5.65 -11.43
C VAL A 218 -8.91 -5.43 -10.45
N SER A 219 -8.74 -4.55 -9.47
CA SER A 219 -9.76 -4.25 -8.46
C SER A 219 -11.00 -3.60 -9.09
N VAL A 220 -10.83 -2.69 -10.05
CA VAL A 220 -11.93 -2.05 -10.80
C VAL A 220 -12.73 -3.10 -11.57
N TYR A 221 -12.07 -4.05 -12.23
CA TYR A 221 -12.76 -5.11 -12.98
C TYR A 221 -13.52 -6.07 -12.07
N ILE A 222 -12.94 -6.49 -10.94
CA ILE A 222 -13.63 -7.30 -9.92
C ILE A 222 -14.89 -6.57 -9.45
N ASN A 223 -14.76 -5.30 -9.04
CA ASN A 223 -15.89 -4.49 -8.57
C ASN A 223 -17.00 -4.34 -9.62
N LYS A 224 -16.65 -4.20 -10.90
CA LYS A 224 -17.64 -4.13 -12.00
C LYS A 224 -18.40 -5.45 -12.14
N LEU A 225 -17.69 -6.57 -12.11
CA LEU A 225 -18.29 -7.90 -12.23
C LEU A 225 -19.18 -8.25 -11.02
N GLU A 226 -18.76 -7.89 -9.81
CA GLU A 226 -19.51 -8.14 -8.58
C GLU A 226 -20.86 -7.42 -8.54
N LYS A 227 -20.97 -6.23 -9.15
CA LYS A 227 -22.25 -5.52 -9.27
C LYS A 227 -23.31 -6.29 -10.05
N GLY A 228 -22.88 -7.13 -11.00
CA GLY A 228 -23.77 -7.95 -11.83
C GLY A 228 -24.13 -9.31 -11.23
N LEU A 229 -23.60 -9.66 -10.05
CA LEU A 229 -23.91 -10.93 -9.39
C LEU A 229 -25.28 -10.94 -8.72
N GLY A 230 -25.85 -12.14 -8.54
CA GLY A 230 -27.01 -12.36 -7.68
C GLY A 230 -26.66 -12.19 -6.21
N GLU A 231 -27.67 -11.97 -5.37
CA GLU A 231 -27.48 -11.71 -3.94
C GLU A 231 -26.85 -12.88 -3.19
N ALA A 232 -27.17 -14.12 -3.58
CA ALA A 232 -26.56 -15.31 -3.00
C ALA A 232 -25.05 -15.37 -3.29
N GLU A 233 -24.64 -15.07 -4.53
CA GLU A 233 -23.23 -15.04 -4.90
C GLU A 233 -22.47 -13.88 -4.24
N LYS A 234 -23.08 -12.70 -4.15
CA LYS A 234 -22.49 -11.56 -3.40
C LYS A 234 -22.25 -11.94 -1.95
N LYS A 235 -23.24 -12.57 -1.30
CA LYS A 235 -23.12 -13.06 0.08
C LYS A 235 -22.00 -14.08 0.23
N GLN A 236 -21.92 -15.08 -0.66
CA GLN A 236 -20.86 -16.09 -0.64
C GLN A 236 -19.46 -15.47 -0.79
N ARG A 237 -19.29 -14.52 -1.73
CA ARG A 237 -18.01 -13.83 -1.93
C ARG A 237 -17.63 -12.99 -0.72
N LYS A 238 -18.60 -12.30 -0.12
CA LYS A 238 -18.41 -11.54 1.11
C LYS A 238 -17.93 -12.45 2.26
N GLU A 239 -18.60 -13.58 2.49
CA GLU A 239 -18.21 -14.55 3.52
C GLU A 239 -16.81 -15.13 3.27
N ALA A 240 -16.47 -15.41 2.02
CA ALA A 240 -15.14 -15.86 1.64
C ALA A 240 -14.06 -14.80 1.89
N ALA A 241 -14.35 -13.52 1.56
CA ALA A 241 -13.45 -12.40 1.82
C ALA A 241 -13.23 -12.18 3.33
N LEU A 242 -14.28 -12.26 4.14
CA LEU A 242 -14.18 -12.19 5.59
C LEU A 242 -13.37 -13.36 6.17
N THR A 243 -13.55 -14.57 5.65
CA THR A 243 -12.78 -15.75 6.06
C THR A 243 -11.29 -15.59 5.72
N ASP A 244 -10.97 -15.09 4.53
CA ASP A 244 -9.59 -14.80 4.11
C ASP A 244 -8.96 -13.72 5.01
N ARG A 245 -9.71 -12.67 5.32
CA ARG A 245 -9.28 -11.64 6.27
C ARG A 245 -9.01 -12.20 7.66
N ASP A 246 -9.91 -13.00 8.22
CA ASP A 246 -9.73 -13.60 9.54
C ASP A 246 -8.44 -14.43 9.59
N ALA A 247 -8.14 -15.19 8.53
CA ALA A 247 -6.90 -15.94 8.40
C ALA A 247 -5.67 -15.01 8.33
N LYS A 248 -5.73 -13.94 7.52
CA LYS A 248 -4.67 -12.91 7.41
C LYS A 248 -4.41 -12.21 8.75
N MET A 249 -5.45 -11.83 9.47
CA MET A 249 -5.36 -11.15 10.77
C MET A 249 -4.73 -12.05 11.82
N LYS A 250 -5.22 -13.28 11.94
CA LYS A 250 -4.69 -14.28 12.88
C LYS A 250 -3.21 -14.53 12.65
N LYS A 251 -2.82 -14.83 11.40
CA LYS A 251 -1.42 -15.08 11.02
C LYS A 251 -0.53 -13.87 11.35
N SER A 252 -0.97 -12.68 10.96
CA SER A 252 -0.16 -11.47 11.14
C SER A 252 0.04 -11.11 12.62
N LEU A 253 -0.97 -11.34 13.46
CA LEU A 253 -0.85 -11.20 14.91
C LEU A 253 0.18 -12.17 15.49
N GLU A 254 0.15 -13.44 15.08
CA GLU A 254 1.09 -14.46 15.55
C GLU A 254 2.54 -14.07 15.20
N GLU A 255 2.76 -13.56 13.98
CA GLU A 255 4.09 -13.14 13.48
C GLU A 255 4.59 -11.82 14.09
N ASN A 256 3.70 -10.86 14.38
CA ASN A 256 4.07 -9.48 14.73
C ASN A 256 3.72 -9.07 16.17
N ARG A 257 3.22 -9.99 17.02
CA ARG A 257 2.75 -9.69 18.39
C ARG A 257 3.77 -8.89 19.21
N GLY A 258 5.04 -9.27 19.14
CA GLY A 258 6.12 -8.62 19.88
C GLY A 258 6.43 -7.20 19.43
N LYS A 259 6.18 -6.88 18.14
CA LYS A 259 6.34 -5.53 17.57
C LYS A 259 5.15 -4.64 17.92
N TRP A 260 3.93 -5.12 17.72
CA TRP A 260 2.72 -4.28 17.87
C TRP A 260 2.30 -4.05 19.32
N ASN A 261 2.71 -4.90 20.26
CA ASN A 261 2.45 -4.68 21.68
C ASN A 261 3.53 -3.85 22.40
N GLN A 262 4.51 -3.30 21.68
CA GLN A 262 5.54 -2.46 22.29
C GLN A 262 4.93 -1.19 22.85
N MET A 263 5.27 -0.90 24.10
CA MET A 263 5.00 0.38 24.73
C MET A 263 6.32 1.08 25.04
N VAL A 264 6.28 2.40 25.01
CA VAL A 264 7.38 3.30 25.36
C VAL A 264 7.14 3.81 26.77
N LEU A 265 8.17 3.74 27.62
CA LEU A 265 8.16 4.40 28.92
C LEU A 265 8.42 5.89 28.72
N VAL A 266 7.45 6.72 29.06
CA VAL A 266 7.65 8.16 29.21
C VAL A 266 7.99 8.43 30.68
N PRO A 267 9.18 8.96 30.99
CA PRO A 267 9.59 9.17 32.37
C PRO A 267 8.78 10.26 33.06
N ALA A 268 8.67 10.15 34.38
CA ALA A 268 8.07 11.19 35.21
C ALA A 268 8.83 12.51 35.04
N GLY A 269 8.13 13.63 35.14
CA GLY A 269 8.75 14.94 35.08
C GLY A 269 7.89 16.00 34.39
N LYS A 270 8.41 17.22 34.42
CA LYS A 270 7.78 18.42 33.88
C LYS A 270 7.91 18.51 32.36
N PHE A 271 6.91 19.05 31.70
CA PHE A 271 6.95 19.43 30.30
C PHE A 271 6.10 20.68 30.05
N LEU A 272 6.36 21.36 28.93
CA LEU A 272 5.55 22.48 28.47
C LEU A 272 4.37 21.94 27.64
N MET A 273 3.15 22.16 28.14
CA MET A 273 1.89 21.81 27.50
C MET A 273 1.28 23.03 26.82
N GLY A 274 0.80 22.86 25.60
CA GLY A 274 0.24 23.94 24.79
C GLY A 274 1.27 24.74 24.00
N SER A 275 0.82 25.84 23.42
CA SER A 275 1.59 26.69 22.52
C SER A 275 1.71 28.11 23.05
N GLY A 276 2.84 28.76 22.75
CA GLY A 276 3.06 30.17 23.04
C GLY A 276 2.33 31.08 22.05
N GLU A 277 2.40 32.39 22.29
CA GLU A 277 1.73 33.41 21.47
C GLU A 277 2.16 33.40 19.99
N GLU A 278 3.38 32.93 19.68
CA GLU A 278 3.91 32.86 18.31
C GLU A 278 3.09 31.98 17.36
N ASP A 279 2.43 30.94 17.88
CA ASP A 279 1.63 30.03 17.06
C ASP A 279 0.15 30.49 16.93
N PHE A 280 -0.30 31.39 17.83
CA PHE A 280 -1.61 32.06 17.84
C PHE A 280 -2.82 31.13 17.60
N ILE A 281 -2.90 29.99 18.30
CA ILE A 281 -4.09 29.13 18.32
C ILE A 281 -4.72 29.20 19.72
N PRO A 282 -5.84 29.90 19.90
CA PRO A 282 -6.44 30.15 21.21
C PRO A 282 -6.70 28.88 22.03
N GLU A 283 -7.13 27.81 21.37
CA GLU A 283 -7.41 26.53 22.03
C GLU A 283 -6.17 25.88 22.66
N GLU A 284 -4.98 26.24 22.18
CA GLU A 284 -3.69 25.71 22.64
C GLU A 284 -3.00 26.58 23.69
N THR A 285 -3.57 27.74 24.03
CA THR A 285 -2.99 28.71 24.96
C THR A 285 -3.70 28.67 26.34
N PRO A 286 -3.01 29.07 27.41
CA PRO A 286 -1.60 29.43 27.47
C PRO A 286 -0.71 28.19 27.48
N GLN A 287 0.52 28.33 26.98
CA GLN A 287 1.56 27.35 27.29
C GLN A 287 1.85 27.39 28.79
N HIS A 288 1.83 26.23 29.43
CA HIS A 288 2.02 26.10 30.88
C HIS A 288 2.81 24.84 31.22
N GLU A 289 3.45 24.85 32.39
CA GLU A 289 4.22 23.70 32.87
C GLU A 289 3.30 22.69 33.55
N VAL A 290 3.42 21.43 33.14
CA VAL A 290 2.68 20.30 33.73
C VAL A 290 3.66 19.22 34.16
N TYR A 291 3.49 18.70 35.37
CA TYR A 291 4.15 17.49 35.84
C TYR A 291 3.32 16.26 35.48
N MET A 292 3.96 15.27 34.85
CA MET A 292 3.36 13.96 34.62
C MET A 292 4.15 12.90 35.38
N ASP A 293 3.45 11.95 36.01
CA ASP A 293 4.03 10.71 36.47
C ASP A 293 4.62 9.90 35.30
N ALA A 294 5.38 8.86 35.61
CA ALA A 294 5.81 7.92 34.59
C ALA A 294 4.61 7.10 34.09
N TYR A 295 4.58 6.81 32.80
CA TYR A 295 3.56 5.96 32.19
C TYR A 295 4.13 5.27 30.96
N TYR A 296 3.46 4.22 30.55
CA TYR A 296 3.68 3.60 29.26
C TYR A 296 2.66 4.14 28.26
N ILE A 297 3.09 4.37 27.03
CA ILE A 297 2.20 4.64 25.88
C ILE A 297 2.57 3.73 24.73
N ASP A 298 1.59 3.30 23.95
CA ASP A 298 1.82 2.44 22.79
C ASP A 298 2.77 3.13 21.81
N LYS A 299 3.76 2.36 21.33
CA LYS A 299 4.79 2.87 20.41
C LYS A 299 4.19 3.33 19.08
N HIS A 300 3.11 2.70 18.64
CA HIS A 300 2.35 3.04 17.44
C HIS A 300 0.85 3.00 17.74
N GLU A 301 0.02 3.42 16.79
CA GLU A 301 -1.43 3.24 16.83
C GLU A 301 -1.81 1.76 16.90
N ILE A 302 -3.01 1.48 17.43
CA ILE A 302 -3.57 0.12 17.41
C ILE A 302 -3.81 -0.32 15.97
N THR A 303 -3.36 -1.52 15.60
CA THR A 303 -3.52 -2.03 14.24
C THR A 303 -4.90 -2.66 14.00
N ASN A 304 -5.28 -2.81 12.73
CA ASN A 304 -6.47 -3.57 12.34
C ASN A 304 -6.46 -5.00 12.88
N ALA A 305 -5.31 -5.68 12.90
CA ALA A 305 -5.21 -7.04 13.42
C ALA A 305 -5.39 -7.08 14.94
N GLN A 306 -4.81 -6.12 15.67
CA GLN A 306 -5.02 -5.99 17.10
C GLN A 306 -6.50 -5.77 17.42
N TYR A 307 -7.15 -4.84 16.71
CA TYR A 307 -8.57 -4.56 16.88
C TYR A 307 -9.47 -5.74 16.47
N TRP A 308 -9.12 -6.47 15.41
CA TRP A 308 -9.81 -7.71 15.02
C TRP A 308 -9.84 -8.72 16.17
N LYS A 309 -8.74 -8.88 16.91
CA LYS A 309 -8.72 -9.80 18.06
C LYS A 309 -9.74 -9.41 19.14
N PHE A 310 -9.92 -8.10 19.35
CA PHE A 310 -10.96 -7.58 20.25
C PHE A 310 -12.36 -7.89 19.70
N LEU A 311 -12.61 -7.65 18.42
CA LEU A 311 -13.90 -7.98 17.79
C LEU A 311 -14.24 -9.47 17.92
N GLN A 312 -13.27 -10.37 17.72
CA GLN A 312 -13.48 -11.81 17.89
C GLN A 312 -13.79 -12.17 19.35
N HIS A 313 -13.19 -11.47 20.32
CA HIS A 313 -13.53 -11.66 21.72
C HIS A 313 -14.98 -11.24 22.00
N ILE A 314 -15.38 -10.04 21.60
CA ILE A 314 -16.76 -9.55 21.75
C ILE A 314 -17.74 -10.52 21.07
N LYS A 315 -17.50 -10.89 19.81
CA LYS A 315 -18.38 -11.79 19.06
C LYS A 315 -18.54 -13.18 19.70
N ASN A 316 -17.50 -13.71 20.32
CA ASN A 316 -17.51 -15.06 20.89
C ASN A 316 -18.02 -15.11 22.34
N THR A 317 -17.98 -13.99 23.06
CA THR A 317 -18.25 -13.96 24.50
C THR A 317 -19.39 -13.02 24.91
N GLU A 318 -19.74 -12.07 24.04
CA GLU A 318 -20.65 -10.96 24.33
C GLU A 318 -20.23 -10.17 25.58
N ASP A 319 -18.94 -10.19 25.94
CA ASP A 319 -18.41 -9.53 27.13
C ASP A 319 -18.25 -8.01 26.92
N HIS A 320 -19.25 -7.27 27.38
CA HIS A 320 -19.22 -5.80 27.44
C HIS A 320 -18.79 -5.25 28.82
N SER A 321 -18.22 -6.08 29.71
CA SER A 321 -17.84 -5.65 31.08
C SER A 321 -16.76 -4.56 31.14
N LYS A 322 -16.06 -4.34 30.03
CA LYS A 322 -15.00 -3.32 29.88
C LYS A 322 -15.48 -2.05 29.17
N CYS A 323 -16.74 -2.00 28.74
CA CYS A 323 -17.29 -0.86 28.03
C CYS A 323 -17.55 0.30 28.98
N HIS A 324 -17.52 1.53 28.44
CA HIS A 324 -17.81 2.71 29.23
C HIS A 324 -19.30 2.73 29.64
N PRO A 325 -19.66 3.15 30.87
CA PRO A 325 -21.06 3.16 31.30
C PRO A 325 -21.99 4.05 30.46
N GLY A 326 -21.44 5.09 29.84
CA GLY A 326 -22.15 6.00 28.94
C GLY A 326 -22.24 5.53 27.47
N GLU A 327 -21.79 4.32 27.16
CA GLU A 327 -21.84 3.77 25.81
C GLU A 327 -23.29 3.56 25.31
N PRO A 328 -23.57 3.78 24.00
CA PRO A 328 -24.84 3.42 23.40
C PRO A 328 -25.18 1.93 23.58
N LYS A 329 -26.43 1.63 23.98
CA LYS A 329 -26.89 0.25 24.21
C LYS A 329 -26.79 -0.59 22.94
N GLY A 330 -26.27 -1.81 23.07
CA GLY A 330 -26.24 -2.81 21.99
C GLY A 330 -25.19 -2.56 20.91
N LYS A 331 -24.16 -1.74 21.21
CA LYS A 331 -23.04 -1.48 20.32
C LYS A 331 -22.19 -2.76 20.17
N ASP A 332 -21.88 -3.13 18.93
CA ASP A 332 -21.13 -4.35 18.58
C ASP A 332 -19.62 -4.12 18.37
N HIS A 333 -19.19 -2.86 18.58
CA HIS A 333 -17.85 -2.35 18.34
C HIS A 333 -17.30 -2.47 16.91
N THR A 334 -18.11 -2.88 15.95
CA THR A 334 -17.68 -2.99 14.55
C THR A 334 -17.29 -1.61 14.02
N PRO A 335 -16.07 -1.41 13.49
CA PRO A 335 -15.63 -0.12 12.99
C PRO A 335 -16.18 0.11 11.58
N GLY A 336 -16.41 1.37 11.21
CA GLY A 336 -17.00 1.69 9.92
C GLY A 336 -17.89 2.93 9.91
N THR A 337 -18.66 3.06 8.83
CA THR A 337 -19.77 4.01 8.71
C THR A 337 -21.09 3.24 8.72
N PRO A 338 -22.25 3.91 8.90
CA PRO A 338 -23.55 3.24 8.78
C PRO A 338 -23.77 2.48 7.46
N HIS A 339 -22.99 2.79 6.41
CA HIS A 339 -23.10 2.18 5.08
C HIS A 339 -22.00 1.15 4.80
N THR A 340 -20.91 1.14 5.59
CA THR A 340 -19.74 0.29 5.38
C THR A 340 -19.12 -0.11 6.72
N GLY A 341 -19.38 -1.35 7.17
CA GLY A 341 -18.83 -1.90 8.41
C GLY A 341 -17.44 -2.53 8.21
N TRP A 342 -17.16 -3.57 9.00
CA TRP A 342 -15.92 -4.36 8.92
C TRP A 342 -15.60 -4.83 7.50
N ASP A 343 -16.59 -5.01 6.63
CA ASP A 343 -16.43 -5.46 5.25
C ASP A 343 -15.56 -4.56 4.36
N TYR A 344 -15.31 -3.31 4.77
CA TYR A 344 -14.55 -2.36 3.98
C TYR A 344 -13.09 -2.83 3.73
N PRO A 345 -12.57 -2.82 2.48
CA PRO A 345 -11.26 -3.39 2.14
C PRO A 345 -10.06 -2.79 2.88
N TYR A 346 -10.21 -1.62 3.50
CA TYR A 346 -9.19 -1.06 4.40
C TYR A 346 -8.80 -2.04 5.51
N TYR A 347 -9.75 -2.82 6.02
CA TYR A 347 -9.51 -3.81 7.06
C TYR A 347 -8.93 -5.11 6.51
N ASP A 348 -8.56 -5.20 5.22
CA ASP A 348 -7.78 -6.34 4.70
C ASP A 348 -6.28 -6.21 5.01
N TYR A 349 -5.83 -5.03 5.47
CA TYR A 349 -4.44 -4.70 5.78
C TYR A 349 -4.20 -4.80 7.29
N PRO A 350 -3.55 -5.88 7.79
CA PRO A 350 -3.47 -6.18 9.24
C PRO A 350 -2.66 -5.16 10.04
N ASP A 351 -1.73 -4.49 9.40
CA ASP A 351 -0.73 -3.59 9.99
C ASP A 351 -1.05 -2.11 9.80
N TYR A 352 -2.16 -1.78 9.13
CA TYR A 352 -2.68 -0.42 9.10
C TYR A 352 -3.23 -0.05 10.48
N PRO A 353 -3.16 1.24 10.87
CA PRO A 353 -3.85 1.70 12.08
C PRO A 353 -5.35 1.42 11.95
N VAL A 354 -6.02 1.05 13.02
CA VAL A 354 -7.48 0.98 13.01
C VAL A 354 -8.05 2.39 12.92
N SER A 355 -9.08 2.58 12.10
CA SER A 355 -9.79 3.86 11.97
C SER A 355 -11.31 3.64 11.93
N ARG A 356 -12.10 4.72 11.91
CA ARG A 356 -13.58 4.67 11.93
C ARG A 356 -14.14 3.99 13.18
N VAL A 357 -13.37 4.09 14.25
CA VAL A 357 -13.77 3.79 15.62
C VAL A 357 -14.18 5.08 16.28
N ASP A 358 -15.24 5.02 17.09
CA ASP A 358 -15.59 6.15 17.94
C ASP A 358 -14.83 6.09 19.28
N TRP A 359 -15.09 7.03 20.18
CA TRP A 359 -14.37 7.08 21.45
C TRP A 359 -14.69 5.87 22.34
N TYR A 360 -15.93 5.38 22.29
CA TYR A 360 -16.37 4.23 23.09
C TYR A 360 -15.70 2.93 22.63
N ASP A 361 -15.54 2.74 21.31
CA ASP A 361 -14.75 1.65 20.73
C ASP A 361 -13.31 1.65 21.24
N ALA A 362 -12.66 2.82 21.18
CA ALA A 362 -11.29 3.00 21.62
C ALA A 362 -11.13 2.74 23.13
N TYR A 363 -12.08 3.22 23.94
CA TYR A 363 -12.14 2.99 25.38
C TYR A 363 -12.29 1.50 25.71
N ALA A 364 -13.29 0.83 25.12
CA ALA A 364 -13.58 -0.58 25.38
C ALA A 364 -12.40 -1.48 24.99
N TYR A 365 -11.79 -1.22 23.82
CA TYR A 365 -10.56 -1.92 23.41
C TYR A 365 -9.44 -1.72 24.44
N ALA A 366 -9.17 -0.47 24.83
CA ALA A 366 -8.05 -0.17 25.72
C ALA A 366 -8.23 -0.88 27.07
N ALA A 367 -9.43 -0.83 27.64
CA ALA A 367 -9.76 -1.52 28.88
C ALA A 367 -9.68 -3.06 28.74
N TRP A 368 -10.19 -3.64 27.65
CA TRP A 368 -10.06 -5.06 27.33
C TRP A 368 -8.60 -5.51 27.21
N ALA A 369 -7.75 -4.67 26.61
CA ALA A 369 -6.32 -4.92 26.47
C ALA A 369 -5.53 -4.76 27.79
N GLY A 370 -6.19 -4.44 28.90
CA GLY A 370 -5.53 -4.17 30.19
C GLY A 370 -4.74 -2.86 30.19
N LYS A 371 -5.20 -1.88 29.41
CA LYS A 371 -4.64 -0.54 29.22
C LYS A 371 -5.76 0.51 29.45
N ARG A 372 -5.53 1.74 29.01
CA ARG A 372 -6.51 2.83 28.96
C ARG A 372 -6.19 3.76 27.78
N LEU A 373 -7.07 4.70 27.46
CA LEU A 373 -6.69 5.81 26.57
C LEU A 373 -5.69 6.74 27.28
N PRO A 374 -4.74 7.36 26.56
CA PRO A 374 -3.88 8.40 27.12
C PRO A 374 -4.72 9.62 27.51
N THR A 375 -4.24 10.38 28.50
CA THR A 375 -4.73 11.75 28.65
C THR A 375 -4.18 12.64 27.55
N GLU A 376 -4.80 13.80 27.31
CA GLU A 376 -4.29 14.81 26.37
C GLU A 376 -2.85 15.20 26.71
N ALA A 377 -2.57 15.40 28.00
CA ALA A 377 -1.24 15.76 28.49
C ALA A 377 -0.21 14.64 28.31
N GLU A 378 -0.59 13.38 28.56
CA GLU A 378 0.27 12.23 28.30
C GLU A 378 0.58 12.09 26.81
N TRP A 379 -0.42 12.29 25.95
CA TRP A 379 -0.23 12.23 24.52
C TRP A 379 0.72 13.32 24.04
N GLU A 380 0.53 14.55 24.51
CA GLU A 380 1.35 15.70 24.12
C GLU A 380 2.78 15.57 24.62
N LYS A 381 3.00 15.16 25.87
CA LYS A 381 4.35 14.88 26.38
C LYS A 381 5.03 13.78 25.56
N ALA A 382 4.33 12.68 25.27
CA ALA A 382 4.88 11.57 24.48
C ALA A 382 5.29 11.99 23.05
N SER A 383 4.53 12.90 22.43
CA SER A 383 4.79 13.40 21.08
C SER A 383 5.86 14.48 21.05
N ARG A 384 5.81 15.44 21.97
CA ARG A 384 6.60 16.68 21.98
C ARG A 384 7.93 16.54 22.73
N GLY A 385 8.01 15.71 23.76
CA GLY A 385 9.12 15.79 24.71
C GLY A 385 8.88 16.87 25.77
N THR A 386 9.95 17.49 26.26
CA THR A 386 9.89 18.47 27.37
C THR A 386 10.26 19.89 26.98
N ASP A 387 10.71 20.11 25.75
CA ASP A 387 11.35 21.35 25.29
C ASP A 387 10.43 22.29 24.50
N GLY A 388 9.13 21.98 24.40
CA GLY A 388 8.17 22.85 23.73
C GLY A 388 8.22 22.80 22.20
N ARG A 389 8.88 21.82 21.57
CA ARG A 389 8.99 21.74 20.08
C ARG A 389 7.64 21.61 19.35
N ARG A 390 7.53 22.16 18.13
CA ARG A 390 6.27 22.11 17.34
C ARG A 390 5.90 20.71 16.84
N TYR A 391 6.87 19.92 16.41
CA TYR A 391 6.71 18.58 15.83
C TYR A 391 7.57 17.57 16.59
N PRO A 392 7.28 16.25 16.51
CA PRO A 392 8.06 15.24 17.23
C PRO A 392 9.57 15.31 16.95
N TRP A 393 9.92 15.67 15.71
CA TRP A 393 11.28 15.79 15.20
C TRP A 393 11.89 17.20 15.31
N GLY A 394 11.19 18.18 15.88
CA GLY A 394 11.72 19.54 16.09
C GLY A 394 10.75 20.64 15.64
N ASN A 395 11.29 21.80 15.25
CA ASN A 395 10.49 23.01 14.97
C ASN A 395 10.25 23.28 13.48
N VAL A 396 10.85 22.48 12.59
CA VAL A 396 10.72 22.62 11.14
C VAL A 396 9.83 21.51 10.60
N TRP A 397 8.79 21.89 9.86
CA TRP A 397 7.89 20.96 9.21
C TRP A 397 8.62 20.13 8.15
N ASP A 398 8.38 18.82 8.13
CA ASP A 398 8.91 17.90 7.13
C ASP A 398 7.86 16.81 6.83
N ALA A 399 7.16 16.97 5.71
CA ALA A 399 6.12 16.03 5.28
C ALA A 399 6.65 14.63 4.96
N LYS A 400 7.97 14.44 4.82
CA LYS A 400 8.57 13.10 4.62
C LYS A 400 8.69 12.29 5.90
N ARG A 401 8.40 12.90 7.07
CA ARG A 401 8.49 12.26 8.39
C ARG A 401 7.14 11.79 8.91
N CYS A 402 6.06 11.92 8.16
CA CYS A 402 4.75 11.46 8.59
C CYS A 402 3.88 11.08 7.38
N ASN A 403 2.84 10.30 7.63
CA ASN A 403 1.88 9.96 6.59
C ASN A 403 0.87 11.11 6.39
N VAL A 404 1.09 11.94 5.37
CA VAL A 404 0.20 13.06 5.01
C VAL A 404 0.01 13.20 3.50
N GLY A 405 -1.16 13.68 3.07
CA GLY A 405 -1.44 14.04 1.68
C GLY A 405 -2.03 12.90 0.83
N GLU A 406 -1.68 12.85 -0.45
CA GLU A 406 -2.21 11.88 -1.44
C GLU A 406 -1.72 10.43 -1.23
N ASN A 407 -0.97 10.17 -0.16
CA ASN A 407 -0.53 8.84 0.19
C ASN A 407 -1.73 7.98 0.65
N SER A 408 -1.75 6.72 0.20
CA SER A 408 -2.65 5.72 0.78
C SER A 408 -2.33 5.52 2.27
N PRO A 409 -3.25 4.98 3.07
CA PRO A 409 -2.91 4.51 4.41
C PRO A 409 -1.68 3.61 4.35
N LEU A 410 -0.83 3.72 5.37
CA LEU A 410 0.42 2.97 5.47
C LEU A 410 0.43 2.16 6.77
N SER A 411 1.31 1.18 6.81
CA SER A 411 1.56 0.37 8.00
C SER A 411 2.02 1.24 9.17
N VAL A 412 1.63 0.86 10.39
CA VAL A 412 2.18 1.48 11.59
C VAL A 412 3.71 1.30 11.63
N GLY A 413 4.40 2.37 12.00
CA GLY A 413 5.86 2.46 12.08
C GLY A 413 6.55 2.65 10.73
N SER A 414 5.85 3.05 9.66
CA SER A 414 6.47 3.31 8.35
C SER A 414 7.47 4.47 8.36
N PHE A 415 7.36 5.40 9.31
CA PHE A 415 8.20 6.59 9.39
C PHE A 415 9.14 6.53 10.58
N GLU A 416 10.22 5.74 10.50
CA GLU A 416 11.22 5.66 11.59
C GLU A 416 11.85 7.03 11.92
N ALA A 417 11.94 7.93 10.93
CA ALA A 417 12.40 9.32 11.12
C ALA A 417 11.39 10.22 11.87
N SER A 418 10.16 9.74 12.14
CA SER A 418 9.14 10.43 12.94
C SER A 418 9.35 10.27 14.45
N LYS A 419 10.29 9.39 14.84
CA LYS A 419 10.47 8.96 16.23
C LYS A 419 10.64 10.13 17.19
N THR A 420 9.85 10.11 18.24
CA THR A 420 9.90 11.13 19.30
C THR A 420 11.10 10.91 20.20
N VAL A 421 11.43 11.88 21.06
CA VAL A 421 12.55 11.74 22.02
C VAL A 421 12.40 10.55 22.97
N PHE A 422 11.17 10.09 23.18
CA PHE A 422 10.89 8.93 24.01
C PHE A 422 10.83 7.62 23.21
N GLY A 423 10.67 7.70 21.89
CA GLY A 423 10.67 6.53 21.00
C GLY A 423 9.33 6.16 20.40
N CYS A 424 8.28 6.97 20.61
CA CYS A 424 6.99 6.77 19.95
C CYS A 424 7.10 7.13 18.45
N LEU A 425 6.34 6.43 17.63
CA LEU A 425 6.25 6.64 16.18
C LEU A 425 4.84 7.06 15.80
N ASP A 426 4.74 7.71 14.65
CA ASP A 426 3.48 8.10 14.00
C ASP A 426 2.58 8.96 14.91
N MET A 427 3.18 9.72 15.82
CA MET A 427 2.42 10.64 16.68
C MET A 427 1.80 11.80 15.87
N ILE A 428 2.25 12.05 14.64
CA ILE A 428 1.70 13.07 13.75
C ILE A 428 1.38 12.45 12.39
N GLY A 429 0.22 12.78 11.83
CA GLY A 429 -0.25 12.23 10.55
C GLY A 429 -0.91 10.87 10.72
N SER A 430 -1.01 10.09 9.62
CA SER A 430 -1.66 8.77 9.65
C SER A 430 -3.14 8.91 10.06
N VAL A 431 -3.50 8.56 11.29
CA VAL A 431 -4.81 8.82 11.89
C VAL A 431 -4.65 9.73 13.09
N SER A 432 -5.58 10.65 13.27
CA SER A 432 -5.72 11.36 14.53
C SER A 432 -6.16 10.40 15.64
N GLU A 433 -5.87 10.70 16.90
CA GLU A 433 -6.01 9.72 17.98
C GLU A 433 -6.90 10.22 19.12
N TRP A 434 -7.90 9.42 19.48
CA TRP A 434 -8.75 9.68 20.65
C TRP A 434 -7.94 9.71 21.95
N CYS A 435 -8.17 10.74 22.77
CA CYS A 435 -7.69 10.83 24.15
C CYS A 435 -8.85 10.64 25.14
N ASN A 436 -8.53 10.39 26.41
CA ASN A 436 -9.54 10.19 27.45
C ASN A 436 -10.30 11.48 27.80
N ASP A 437 -9.67 12.64 27.63
CA ASP A 437 -10.13 13.93 28.16
C ASP A 437 -11.39 14.45 27.44
N TRP A 438 -12.26 15.11 28.22
CA TRP A 438 -13.25 16.01 27.65
C TRP A 438 -12.57 17.29 27.15
N TYR A 439 -13.01 17.84 26.02
CA TYR A 439 -12.50 19.11 25.52
C TYR A 439 -13.22 20.29 26.20
N HIS A 440 -12.46 21.27 26.65
CA HIS A 440 -12.97 22.60 27.00
C HIS A 440 -11.96 23.66 26.55
N PRO A 441 -12.41 24.75 25.89
CA PRO A 441 -11.51 25.79 25.37
C PRO A 441 -10.66 26.41 26.49
N GLU A 442 -11.28 26.77 27.61
CA GLU A 442 -10.60 27.41 28.75
C GLU A 442 -9.85 26.44 29.68
N TYR A 443 -9.73 25.15 29.34
CA TYR A 443 -9.15 24.18 30.27
C TYR A 443 -7.70 24.53 30.62
N TYR A 444 -6.90 24.98 29.65
CA TYR A 444 -5.48 25.27 29.86
C TYR A 444 -5.26 26.44 30.84
N HIS A 445 -6.20 27.39 30.91
CA HIS A 445 -6.14 28.50 31.87
C HIS A 445 -6.28 28.06 33.33
N ASN A 446 -6.94 26.93 33.58
CA ASN A 446 -7.25 26.43 34.92
C ASN A 446 -6.79 24.98 35.13
N SER A 447 -5.87 24.51 34.27
CA SER A 447 -5.40 23.13 34.28
C SER A 447 -4.61 22.85 35.56
N PRO A 448 -4.86 21.72 36.26
CA PRO A 448 -4.04 21.33 37.39
C PRO A 448 -2.61 21.03 36.93
N SER A 449 -1.63 21.43 37.73
CA SER A 449 -0.20 21.31 37.37
C SER A 449 0.36 19.89 37.46
N ILE A 450 -0.40 18.93 37.98
CA ILE A 450 0.02 17.54 38.18
C ILE A 450 -1.02 16.62 37.56
N ASN A 451 -0.59 15.81 36.59
CA ASN A 451 -1.38 14.78 35.92
C ASN A 451 -2.80 15.24 35.49
N PRO A 452 -2.94 16.34 34.71
CA PRO A 452 -4.24 16.79 34.23
C PRO A 452 -4.93 15.72 33.38
N LYS A 453 -6.26 15.64 33.53
CA LYS A 453 -7.14 14.62 32.91
C LYS A 453 -8.32 15.24 32.15
N GLY A 454 -8.27 16.54 31.89
CA GLY A 454 -9.37 17.32 31.34
C GLY A 454 -10.41 17.71 32.40
N PRO A 455 -11.51 18.35 32.00
CA PRO A 455 -12.66 18.61 32.86
C PRO A 455 -13.23 17.32 33.45
N GLU A 456 -13.65 17.37 34.72
CA GLU A 456 -14.22 16.20 35.42
C GLU A 456 -15.59 15.79 34.87
N THR A 457 -16.37 16.75 34.38
CA THR A 457 -17.71 16.53 33.82
C THR A 457 -17.71 16.57 32.30
N SER A 458 -18.67 15.87 31.70
CA SER A 458 -18.84 15.88 30.24
C SER A 458 -19.09 17.28 29.70
N THR A 459 -18.35 17.62 28.64
CA THR A 459 -18.57 18.80 27.80
C THR A 459 -19.23 18.45 26.45
N GLY A 460 -19.55 17.18 26.24
CA GLY A 460 -20.15 16.67 25.01
C GLY A 460 -19.16 16.32 23.89
N VAL A 461 -17.88 16.69 24.01
CA VAL A 461 -16.85 16.41 22.98
C VAL A 461 -15.53 15.97 23.61
N ARG A 462 -14.88 14.96 23.03
CA ARG A 462 -13.61 14.37 23.51
C ARG A 462 -12.43 14.92 22.72
N ILE A 463 -11.26 14.95 23.35
CA ILE A 463 -10.01 15.36 22.70
C ILE A 463 -9.55 14.32 21.67
N ILE A 464 -9.04 14.83 20.56
CA ILE A 464 -8.37 14.12 19.47
C ILE A 464 -7.04 14.83 19.19
N LYS A 465 -5.94 14.07 19.05
CA LYS A 465 -4.59 14.61 18.81
C LYS A 465 -3.96 14.07 17.52
N GLY A 466 -2.79 14.58 17.12
CA GLY A 466 -1.94 14.02 16.07
C GLY A 466 -2.17 14.53 14.64
N GLY A 467 -3.40 14.87 14.28
CA GLY A 467 -3.75 15.13 12.89
C GLY A 467 -3.75 13.83 12.06
N SER A 468 -4.19 13.91 10.80
CA SER A 468 -4.38 12.70 9.96
C SER A 468 -3.93 12.93 8.53
N LEU A 469 -3.75 11.85 7.78
CA LEU A 469 -3.30 11.90 6.39
C LEU A 469 -4.19 12.79 5.50
N PHE A 470 -5.46 12.94 5.86
CA PHE A 470 -6.47 13.70 5.13
C PHE A 470 -6.45 15.22 5.39
N ALA A 471 -5.61 15.70 6.31
CA ALA A 471 -5.49 17.13 6.64
C ALA A 471 -4.02 17.58 6.63
N PRO A 472 -3.35 17.61 5.46
CA PRO A 472 -1.89 17.74 5.33
C PRO A 472 -1.33 19.15 5.65
N TYR A 473 -2.07 19.97 6.38
CA TYR A 473 -1.66 21.34 6.70
C TYR A 473 -0.72 21.34 7.91
N ALA A 474 0.51 21.83 7.72
CA ALA A 474 1.57 21.83 8.73
C ALA A 474 1.16 22.44 10.09
N TYR A 475 0.27 23.45 10.09
CA TYR A 475 -0.20 24.09 11.32
C TYR A 475 -1.15 23.22 12.15
N LYS A 476 -1.85 22.25 11.51
CA LYS A 476 -2.71 21.23 12.16
C LYS A 476 -1.95 19.98 12.60
N MET A 477 -0.67 19.90 12.24
CA MET A 477 0.21 18.75 12.47
C MET A 477 1.21 19.01 13.60
N ARG A 478 0.98 20.02 14.44
CA ARG A 478 1.84 20.32 15.60
C ARG A 478 1.39 19.48 16.80
N CYS A 479 2.34 19.15 17.69
CA CYS A 479 2.07 18.32 18.86
C CYS A 479 1.02 18.91 19.82
N ALA A 480 0.90 20.25 19.88
CA ALA A 480 -0.06 20.94 20.76
C ALA A 480 -1.46 21.02 20.18
N VAL A 481 -1.64 20.80 18.87
CA VAL A 481 -2.94 20.96 18.23
C VAL A 481 -3.98 20.11 18.94
N ARG A 482 -5.11 20.74 19.23
CA ARG A 482 -6.25 20.14 19.91
C ARG A 482 -7.39 20.06 18.92
N ILE A 483 -7.78 18.86 18.56
CA ILE A 483 -8.99 18.59 17.80
C ILE A 483 -10.00 17.99 18.78
N PHE A 484 -11.28 18.12 18.49
CA PHE A 484 -12.33 17.54 19.31
C PHE A 484 -13.49 17.06 18.43
N GLY A 485 -14.21 16.07 18.93
CA GLY A 485 -15.34 15.45 18.25
C GLY A 485 -16.28 14.82 19.26
N LYS A 486 -17.52 14.57 18.84
CA LYS A 486 -18.48 13.85 19.70
C LYS A 486 -17.99 12.41 19.93
N PRO A 487 -18.21 11.83 21.12
CA PRO A 487 -17.70 10.50 21.43
C PRO A 487 -18.31 9.39 20.57
N GLU A 488 -19.42 9.62 19.88
CA GLU A 488 -20.07 8.69 18.93
C GLU A 488 -19.59 8.89 17.47
N GLU A 489 -18.75 9.88 17.18
CA GLU A 489 -18.31 10.15 15.82
C GLU A 489 -17.32 9.09 15.32
N ARG A 490 -17.67 8.48 14.18
CA ARG A 490 -16.80 7.55 13.46
C ARG A 490 -16.24 8.23 12.22
N ASN A 491 -14.95 8.55 12.23
CA ASN A 491 -14.29 9.23 11.13
C ASN A 491 -13.16 8.37 10.56
N LYS A 492 -13.00 8.37 9.24
CA LYS A 492 -11.89 7.68 8.54
C LYS A 492 -10.51 8.19 8.96
N SER A 493 -10.46 9.42 9.43
CA SER A 493 -9.26 10.10 9.88
C SER A 493 -8.90 9.81 11.33
N ILE A 494 -9.74 9.10 12.09
CA ILE A 494 -9.58 8.94 13.54
C ILE A 494 -9.43 7.46 13.90
N GLY A 495 -8.37 7.18 14.65
CA GLY A 495 -8.06 5.94 15.32
C GLY A 495 -7.67 6.22 16.78
N PHE A 496 -6.75 5.43 17.33
CA PHE A 496 -6.25 5.63 18.69
C PHE A 496 -4.99 4.81 18.98
N ARG A 497 -4.33 5.16 20.08
CA ARG A 497 -3.31 4.35 20.74
C ARG A 497 -3.64 4.25 22.23
N CYS A 498 -3.09 3.26 22.94
CA CYS A 498 -3.34 3.11 24.36
C CYS A 498 -2.19 3.64 25.22
N ALA A 499 -2.47 3.87 26.50
CA ALA A 499 -1.53 4.13 27.57
C ALA A 499 -1.77 3.19 28.76
N LYS A 500 -0.81 3.13 29.68
CA LYS A 500 -0.87 2.32 30.89
C LYS A 500 -0.04 2.96 32.00
N ASP A 501 -0.57 2.99 33.20
CA ASP A 501 0.14 3.55 34.36
C ASP A 501 1.45 2.77 34.62
N TYR A 502 2.50 3.50 34.98
CA TYR A 502 3.74 2.88 35.48
C TYR A 502 3.54 2.49 36.95
N LYS A 503 3.75 1.21 37.27
CA LYS A 503 3.85 0.74 38.66
C LYS A 503 5.29 0.32 38.90
N PRO A 504 6.06 1.02 39.76
CA PRO A 504 7.39 0.55 40.12
C PRO A 504 7.26 -0.84 40.77
N ASN A 505 8.12 -1.79 40.38
CA ASN A 505 8.17 -3.09 41.04
C ASN A 505 8.52 -2.90 42.51
N ALA A 506 7.57 -3.20 43.41
CA ALA A 506 7.75 -3.12 44.86
C ALA A 506 8.90 -4.01 45.40
N ASP A 507 9.35 -4.99 44.62
CA ASP A 507 10.42 -5.94 45.01
C ASP A 507 11.86 -5.40 44.90
N LYS A 508 12.08 -4.19 44.36
CA LYS A 508 13.44 -3.62 44.25
C LYS A 508 13.78 -2.60 45.34
N THR A 509 12.81 -2.04 46.04
CA THR A 509 13.03 -1.05 47.11
C THR A 509 13.41 -1.69 48.45
N VAL A 510 13.06 -2.96 48.71
CA VAL A 510 13.41 -3.61 49.99
C VAL A 510 14.92 -3.92 50.10
N LYS A 511 15.64 -4.11 48.98
CA LYS A 511 17.06 -4.48 49.02
C LYS A 511 18.04 -3.31 49.16
N GLU A 512 17.58 -2.06 49.07
CA GLU A 512 18.44 -0.88 49.27
C GLU A 512 18.32 -0.28 50.67
N ASP A 513 17.19 -0.48 51.36
CA ASP A 513 17.04 -0.03 52.75
C ASP A 513 17.71 -0.99 53.75
N ASP A 514 17.70 -2.31 53.50
CA ASP A 514 18.44 -3.29 54.34
C ASP A 514 19.98 -3.12 54.26
N LYS A 515 20.50 -2.50 53.19
CA LYS A 515 21.95 -2.20 53.06
C LYS A 515 22.38 -0.91 53.75
N LYS A 516 21.44 -0.07 54.21
CA LYS A 516 21.76 1.16 54.94
C LYS A 516 21.73 0.99 56.46
N GLU A 517 21.12 -0.07 56.99
CA GLU A 517 21.16 -0.38 58.43
C GLU A 517 22.37 -1.22 58.87
N GLU A 518 23.00 -2.01 57.99
CA GLU A 518 24.19 -2.81 58.34
C GLU A 518 25.50 -2.01 58.47
N ASN A 519 25.52 -0.71 58.16
CA ASN A 519 26.74 0.12 58.18
C ASN A 519 26.77 1.18 59.30
N LYS A 520 25.95 1.02 60.35
CA LYS A 520 26.00 1.83 61.58
C LYS A 520 26.30 0.97 62.82
N ASN A 521 27.42 0.25 62.80
CA ASN A 521 28.25 -0.11 63.96
C ASN A 521 29.44 -0.93 63.44
N PRO A 522 30.70 -0.60 63.83
CA PRO A 522 31.09 -0.88 65.21
C PRO A 522 32.10 0.11 65.84
N ASN A 523 32.01 0.16 67.18
CA ASN A 523 33.01 0.52 68.20
C ASN A 523 33.54 1.96 68.27
#